data_AF-A0A5C5XC75-F1
#
_entry.id   AF-A0A5C5XC75-F1
#
_cell.length_a   1.000
_cell.length_b   1.000
_cell.length_c   1.000
_cell.angle_alpha   90.00
_cell.angle_beta   90.00
_cell.angle_gamma   90.00
#
_symmetry.space_group_name_H-M   'P 1'
#
loop_
_entity.id
_entity.type
_entity.pdbx_description
1 polymer ?
#
loop_
_entity_poly.entity_id
_entity_poly.type
_entity_poly.pdbx_seq_one_letter_code
_entity_poly.pdbx_strand_id
1 'polypeptide(L)'
;MKTNPLQIASPNLNGRCEWIIETIKLECLNKFIVFGKKHLDYLTDEFTSHNNTKRSHRERDNLPPIREEPGEVATISIDQIEVKKYDGGLIKSFERKVA
;
A
#
# COMPACT_ATOMS: atom_id res chain seq x y z
N MET A 1 18.56 0.49 19.72
CA MET A 1 18.67 -0.03 18.34
C MET A 1 19.90 0.63 17.71
N LYS A 2 20.98 -0.11 17.41
CA LYS A 2 22.16 0.47 16.75
C LYS A 2 21.83 0.65 15.27
N THR A 3 21.66 1.88 14.82
CA THR A 3 21.53 2.21 13.40
C THR A 3 22.93 2.34 12.80
N ASN A 4 23.22 1.57 11.74
CA ASN A 4 24.43 1.78 10.95
C ASN A 4 24.17 3.00 10.04
N PRO A 5 24.83 4.15 10.25
CA PRO A 5 24.58 5.31 9.43
C PRO A 5 25.03 5.02 8.00
N LEU A 6 24.13 5.22 7.04
CA LEU A 6 24.48 5.16 5.63
C LEU A 6 25.42 6.32 5.30
N GLN A 7 26.31 6.10 4.33
CA GLN A 7 27.17 7.16 3.83
C GLN A 7 26.30 8.30 3.25
N ILE A 8 26.72 9.55 3.49
CA ILE A 8 26.02 10.73 2.98
C ILE A 8 25.92 10.63 1.45
N ALA A 9 24.75 10.97 0.90
CA ALA A 9 24.47 10.96 -0.53
C ALA A 9 24.70 9.59 -1.22
N SER A 10 24.46 8.50 -0.51
CA SER A 10 24.50 7.14 -1.07
C SER A 10 23.11 6.52 -1.16
N PRO A 11 22.26 6.95 -2.13
CA PRO A 11 20.89 6.44 -2.27
C PRO A 11 20.85 4.92 -2.47
N ASN A 12 21.78 4.37 -3.26
CA ASN A 12 21.91 2.94 -3.56
C ASN A 12 22.16 2.06 -2.30
N LEU A 13 22.57 2.68 -1.19
CA LEU A 13 22.80 2.01 0.09
C LEU A 13 21.51 1.97 0.95
N ASN A 14 20.41 2.56 0.48
CA ASN A 14 19.11 2.59 1.13
C ASN A 14 18.01 1.88 0.32
N GLY A 15 18.25 0.61 -0.02
CA GLY A 15 17.34 -0.17 -0.87
C GLY A 15 15.89 -0.22 -0.38
N ARG A 16 15.63 -0.06 0.93
CA ARG A 16 14.27 0.04 1.47
C ARG A 16 13.54 1.29 1.01
N CYS A 17 14.18 2.45 1.10
CA CYS A 17 13.58 3.71 0.64
C CYS A 17 13.47 3.73 -0.88
N GLU A 18 14.49 3.25 -1.60
CA GLU A 18 14.46 3.16 -3.05
C GLU A 18 13.29 2.31 -3.55
N TRP A 19 13.11 1.12 -2.96
CA TRP A 19 12.01 0.23 -3.31
C TRP A 19 10.64 0.87 -3.10
N ILE A 20 10.41 1.57 -1.98
CA ILE A 20 9.14 2.27 -1.73
C ILE A 20 8.93 3.40 -2.74
N ILE A 21 9.97 4.19 -3.03
CA ILE A 21 9.89 5.31 -3.98
C ILE A 21 9.59 4.79 -5.39
N GLU A 22 10.24 3.71 -5.82
CA GLU A 22 9.99 3.08 -7.12
C GLU A 22 8.57 2.53 -7.20
N THR A 23 8.10 1.87 -6.15
CA THR A 23 6.71 1.36 -6.06
C THR A 23 5.69 2.48 -6.21
N ILE A 24 5.85 3.60 -5.49
CA ILE A 24 4.95 4.76 -5.61
C ILE A 24 4.97 5.33 -7.03
N LYS A 25 6.16 5.45 -7.65
CA LYS A 25 6.29 5.98 -9.01
C LYS A 25 5.61 5.08 -10.04
N LEU A 26 5.90 3.79 -10.04
CA LEU A 26 5.45 2.86 -11.07
C LEU A 26 3.98 2.48 -10.93
N GLU A 27 3.50 2.30 -9.70
CA GLU A 27 2.15 1.80 -9.46
C GLU A 27 1.13 2.91 -9.27
N CYS A 28 1.48 4.02 -8.61
CA CYS A 28 0.55 5.13 -8.39
C CYS A 28 0.77 6.26 -9.41
N LEU A 29 1.90 6.95 -9.35
CA LEU A 29 2.08 8.23 -10.07
C LEU A 29 2.08 8.08 -11.60
N ASN A 30 2.57 6.96 -12.13
CA ASN A 30 2.52 6.68 -13.58
C ASN A 30 1.10 6.45 -14.12
N LYS A 31 0.08 6.33 -13.25
CA LYS A 31 -1.32 6.13 -13.64
C LYS A 31 -2.15 7.42 -13.58
N PHE A 32 -1.59 8.50 -13.03
CA PHE A 32 -2.30 9.76 -12.82
C PHE A 32 -1.57 10.95 -13.46
N ILE A 33 -2.36 11.91 -13.94
CA ILE A 33 -1.85 13.25 -14.25
C ILE A 33 -2.08 14.11 -13.01
N VAL A 34 -1.00 14.62 -12.43
CA VAL A 34 -1.03 15.36 -11.18
C VAL A 34 -1.22 16.86 -11.46
N PHE A 35 -2.43 17.37 -11.20
CA PHE A 35 -2.79 18.78 -11.42
C PHE A 35 -2.27 19.77 -10.39
N GLY A 36 -1.68 19.31 -9.28
CA GLY A 36 -1.11 20.20 -8.27
C GLY A 36 -0.73 19.49 -6.98
N LYS A 37 -0.14 20.26 -6.05
CA LYS A 37 0.37 19.73 -4.78
C LYS A 37 -0.69 19.00 -3.95
N LYS A 38 -1.89 19.58 -3.80
CA LYS A 38 -2.98 18.95 -3.04
C LYS A 38 -3.39 17.58 -3.60
N HIS A 39 -3.39 17.44 -4.93
CA HIS A 39 -3.70 16.18 -5.58
C HIS A 39 -2.58 15.15 -5.36
N LEU A 40 -1.32 15.58 -5.45
CA LEU A 40 -0.17 14.72 -5.16
C LEU A 40 -0.16 14.24 -3.70
N ASP A 41 -0.39 15.16 -2.76
CA ASP A 41 -0.41 14.85 -1.33
C ASP A 41 -1.53 13.85 -1.03
N TYR A 42 -2.72 14.03 -1.63
CA TYR A 42 -3.83 13.07 -1.51
C TYR A 42 -3.48 11.68 -2.06
N LEU A 43 -2.97 11.59 -3.30
CA LEU A 43 -2.62 10.30 -3.91
C LEU A 43 -1.52 9.57 -3.13
N THR A 44 -0.53 10.31 -2.64
CA THR A 44 0.59 9.72 -1.90
C THR A 44 0.15 9.22 -0.53
N ASP A 45 -0.72 9.97 0.16
CA ASP A 45 -1.26 9.59 1.47
C ASP A 45 -2.18 8.35 1.36
N GLU A 46 -3.10 8.35 0.40
CA GLU A 46 -4.00 7.23 0.14
C GLU A 46 -3.21 5.96 -0.21
N PHE A 47 -2.23 6.07 -1.12
CA PHE A 47 -1.43 4.93 -1.55
C PHE A 47 -0.57 4.38 -0.41
N THR A 48 0.04 5.26 0.38
CA THR A 48 0.89 4.86 1.52
C THR A 48 0.05 4.19 2.61
N SER A 49 -1.14 4.71 2.88
CA SER A 49 -2.10 4.09 3.81
C SER A 49 -2.50 2.69 3.32
N HIS A 50 -2.85 2.56 2.04
CA HIS A 50 -3.19 1.26 1.44
C HIS A 50 -2.02 0.27 1.48
N ASN A 51 -0.81 0.70 1.10
CA ASN A 51 0.38 -0.14 1.08
C ASN A 51 0.72 -0.68 2.48
N ASN A 52 0.58 0.15 3.51
CA ASN A 52 0.92 -0.24 4.87
C ASN A 52 -0.16 -1.06 5.58
N THR A 53 -1.44 -0.88 5.25
CA THR A 53 -2.54 -1.47 6.05
C THR A 53 -3.30 -2.57 5.33
N LYS A 54 -3.26 -2.63 3.99
CA LYS A 54 -4.14 -3.53 3.20
C LYS A 54 -3.40 -4.38 2.18
N ARG A 55 -2.27 -3.90 1.64
CA ARG A 55 -1.54 -4.63 0.59
C ARG A 55 -1.02 -5.97 1.11
N SER A 56 -1.21 -7.02 0.32
CA SER A 56 -0.62 -8.32 0.60
C SER A 56 0.86 -8.34 0.23
N HIS A 57 1.71 -8.81 1.14
CA HIS A 57 3.13 -9.04 0.88
C HIS A 57 3.43 -10.53 0.92
N ARG A 58 3.92 -11.10 -0.19
CA ARG A 58 4.24 -12.53 -0.29
C ARG A 58 5.22 -13.00 0.79
N GLU A 59 6.22 -12.18 1.10
CA GLU A 59 7.21 -12.47 2.15
C GLU A 59 6.64 -12.43 3.57
N ARG A 60 5.38 -11.99 3.72
CA ARG A 60 4.66 -11.87 5.00
C ARG A 60 3.38 -12.69 4.97
N ASP A 61 3.37 -13.85 4.32
CA ASP A 61 2.19 -14.73 4.23
C ASP A 61 0.95 -14.04 3.63
N ASN A 62 1.17 -13.11 2.70
CA ASN A 62 0.14 -12.25 2.09
C ASN A 62 -0.52 -11.27 3.06
N LEU A 63 0.12 -10.97 4.20
CA LEU A 63 -0.37 -10.03 5.20
C LEU A 63 0.24 -8.62 5.03
N PRO A 64 -0.48 -7.57 5.43
CA PRO A 64 0.00 -6.19 5.37
C PRO A 64 1.09 -5.87 6.42
N PRO A 65 1.83 -4.76 6.22
CA PRO A 65 2.85 -4.30 7.14
C PRO A 65 2.36 -3.99 8.56
N ILE A 66 1.27 -3.24 8.65
CA ILE A 66 0.55 -2.87 9.87
C ILE A 66 -0.53 -3.92 10.10
N ARG A 67 -0.49 -4.56 11.29
CA ARG A 67 -1.17 -5.82 11.57
C ARG A 67 -2.56 -5.61 12.17
N GLU A 68 -3.52 -6.36 11.64
CA GLU A 68 -4.57 -7.05 12.41
C GLU A 68 -4.49 -8.52 11.97
N GLU A 69 -4.37 -9.47 12.90
CA GLU A 69 -4.38 -10.90 12.55
C GLU A 69 -5.78 -11.25 12.04
N PRO A 70 -5.93 -11.73 10.79
CA PRO A 70 -7.24 -12.12 10.29
C PRO A 70 -7.68 -13.38 11.05
N GLY A 71 -8.86 -13.32 11.67
CA GLY A 71 -9.49 -14.51 12.24
C GLY A 71 -9.80 -15.54 11.16
N GLU A 72 -10.00 -16.80 11.55
CA GLU A 72 -10.40 -17.86 10.63
C GLU A 72 -11.71 -17.47 9.91
N VAL A 73 -11.67 -17.49 8.57
CA VAL A 73 -12.81 -17.06 7.74
C VAL A 73 -13.47 -18.29 7.12
N ALA A 74 -14.77 -18.47 7.40
CA ALA A 74 -15.60 -19.42 6.67
C ALA A 74 -15.80 -18.97 5.21
N THR A 75 -16.04 -19.91 4.29
CA THR A 75 -16.40 -19.59 2.90
C THR A 75 -17.65 -18.71 2.87
N ILE A 76 -17.49 -17.46 2.44
CA ILE A 76 -18.56 -16.45 2.34
C ILE A 76 -19.22 -16.49 0.95
N SER A 77 -20.51 -16.15 0.89
CA SER A 77 -21.21 -15.99 -0.39
C SER A 77 -20.81 -14.68 -1.06
N ILE A 78 -20.89 -14.62 -2.40
CA ILE A 78 -20.53 -13.43 -3.19
C ILE A 78 -21.33 -12.19 -2.75
N ASP A 79 -22.57 -12.36 -2.32
CA ASP A 79 -23.46 -11.27 -1.86
C ASP A 79 -22.95 -10.57 -0.58
N GLN A 80 -22.00 -11.19 0.12
CA GLN A 80 -21.37 -10.67 1.34
C GLN A 80 -20.03 -9.98 1.06
N ILE A 81 -19.63 -9.86 -0.21
CA ILE A 81 -18.39 -9.20 -0.62
C ILE A 81 -18.68 -7.76 -1.04
N GLU A 82 -17.99 -6.81 -0.43
CA GLU A 82 -17.97 -5.41 -0.85
C GLU A 82 -16.68 -5.08 -1.62
N VAL A 83 -16.82 -4.28 -2.68
CA VAL A 83 -15.68 -3.79 -3.46
C VAL A 83 -15.29 -2.42 -2.95
N LYS A 84 -14.14 -2.31 -2.30
CA LYS A 84 -13.53 -1.03 -1.94
C LYS A 84 -12.58 -0.57 -3.02
N LYS A 85 -12.64 0.72 -3.31
CA LYS A 85 -11.78 1.38 -4.31
C LYS A 85 -10.82 2.31 -3.56
N TYR A 86 -9.54 2.22 -3.91
CA TYR A 86 -8.48 3.07 -3.40
C TYR A 86 -7.79 3.79 -4.56
N ASP A 87 -7.04 4.83 -4.23
CA ASP A 87 -6.21 5.63 -5.13
C ASP A 87 -7.02 6.12 -6.32
N GLY A 88 -8.12 6.83 -6.04
CA GLY A 88 -9.02 7.33 -7.10
C GLY A 88 -9.68 6.23 -7.95
N GLY A 89 -9.70 4.98 -7.50
CA GLY A 89 -10.29 3.83 -8.19
C GLY A 89 -9.33 2.95 -8.98
N LEU A 90 -8.03 3.22 -8.88
CA LEU A 90 -6.98 2.40 -9.49
C LEU A 90 -6.93 1.01 -8.86
N ILE A 91 -7.01 0.94 -7.53
CA ILE A 91 -6.94 -0.32 -6.78
C ILE A 91 -8.35 -0.72 -6.36
N LYS A 92 -8.70 -1.98 -6.60
CA LYS A 92 -9.93 -2.60 -6.12
C LYS A 92 -9.57 -3.67 -5.10
N SER A 93 -10.04 -3.51 -3.87
CA SER A 93 -9.98 -4.51 -2.82
C SER A 93 -11.35 -5.14 -2.65
N PHE A 94 -11.36 -6.43 -2.30
CA PHE A 94 -12.55 -7.18 -1.97
C PHE A 94 -12.53 -7.43 -0.47
N GLU A 95 -13.47 -6.84 0.24
CA GLU A 95 -13.61 -6.99 1.68
C GLU A 95 -14.95 -7.64 2.01
N ARG A 96 -15.06 -8.26 3.19
CA ARG A 96 -16.34 -8.78 3.67
C ARG A 96 -17.18 -7.59 4.14
N LYS A 97 -18.45 -7.57 3.73
CA LYS A 97 -19.45 -6.64 4.26
C LYS A 97 -19.66 -6.95 5.75
N VAL A 98 -19.26 -6.02 6.61
CA VAL A 98 -19.53 -6.10 8.05
C VAL A 98 -21.02 -5.84 8.26
N ALA A 99 -21.69 -6.70 9.02
CA ALA A 99 -23.12 -6.60 9.32
C ALA A 99 -23.43 -5.41 10.23
#